data_AF-X0ZD13-F1
#
_entry.id   AF-X0ZD13-F1
#
_cell.length_a   1.000
_cell.length_b   1.000
_cell.length_c   1.000
_cell.angle_alpha   90.00
_cell.angle_beta   90.00
_cell.angle_gamma   90.00
#
_symmetry.space_group_name_H-M   'P 1'
#
loop_
_entity.id
_entity.type
_entity.pdbx_description
1 polymer ?
#
loop_
_entity_poly.entity_id
_entity_poly.type
_entity_poly.pdbx_seq_one_letter_code
_entity_poly.pdbx_strand_id
1 'polypeptide(L)'
;MQFTEDSKTKIKLTGMRARKKSLEIRDYDILDKKNLEDEEGNKIFVLHTMLSELKPKEYKDMKSGPKSMLPKGFLYYAGGHLHKTIPEQLREESNIYTISNDSELNKKVIYPGSIYPTNFLELEQFQYGGFCIVSGGMTDGDLHVKYIPLKIKEIVSLFFDAKNKSAVN
;
A
#
# COMPACT_ATOMS: atom_id res chain seq x y z
N MET A 1 13.78 -7.71 -15.97
CA MET A 1 12.32 -7.89 -15.77
C MET A 1 11.59 -7.44 -17.02
N GLN A 2 10.33 -7.81 -17.23
CA GLN A 2 9.56 -7.38 -18.41
C GLN A 2 8.39 -6.49 -17.99
N PHE A 3 7.99 -5.57 -18.86
CA PHE A 3 6.80 -4.73 -18.71
C PHE A 3 5.62 -5.35 -19.46
N THR A 4 4.45 -5.26 -18.86
CA THR A 4 3.17 -5.46 -19.54
C THR A 4 2.59 -4.09 -19.85
N GLU A 5 2.47 -3.74 -21.14
CA GLU A 5 1.89 -2.47 -21.57
C GLU A 5 0.40 -2.61 -21.85
N ASP A 6 -0.42 -1.71 -21.30
CA ASP A 6 -1.81 -1.58 -21.68
C ASP A 6 -1.93 -0.94 -23.08
N SER A 7 -2.65 -1.57 -23.99
CA SER A 7 -2.69 -1.14 -25.40
C SER A 7 -3.34 0.23 -25.61
N LYS A 8 -4.31 0.59 -24.76
CA LYS A 8 -5.10 1.82 -24.85
C LYS A 8 -4.40 2.99 -24.18
N THR A 9 -3.92 2.80 -22.96
CA THR A 9 -3.31 3.84 -22.13
C THR A 9 -1.79 3.86 -22.20
N LYS A 10 -1.14 2.89 -22.84
CA LYS A 10 0.34 2.82 -22.89
C LYS A 10 1.02 2.80 -21.52
N ILE A 11 0.26 2.61 -20.44
CA ILE A 11 0.79 2.47 -19.09
C ILE A 11 1.47 1.12 -19.02
N LYS A 12 2.70 1.13 -18.50
CA LYS A 12 3.53 -0.06 -18.36
C LYS A 12 3.47 -0.54 -16.92
N LEU A 13 3.13 -1.80 -16.74
CA LEU A 13 3.08 -2.47 -15.45
C LEU A 13 4.24 -3.44 -15.32
N THR A 14 4.96 -3.39 -14.20
CA THR A 14 5.91 -4.44 -13.82
C THR A 14 5.94 -4.56 -12.30
N GLY A 15 6.60 -5.57 -11.77
CA GLY A 15 6.66 -5.71 -10.31
C GLY A 15 7.28 -7.01 -9.83
N MET A 16 7.49 -7.05 -8.52
CA MET A 16 8.10 -8.16 -7.80
C MET A 16 7.03 -8.99 -7.10
N ARG A 17 7.06 -10.30 -7.31
CA ARG A 17 6.19 -11.25 -6.59
C ARG A 17 6.67 -11.42 -5.15
N ALA A 18 5.74 -11.61 -4.22
CA ALA A 18 6.06 -12.03 -2.85
C ALA A 18 6.69 -13.42 -2.83
N ARG A 19 7.59 -13.65 -1.87
CA ARG A 19 8.13 -14.98 -1.53
C ARG A 19 7.91 -15.25 -0.05
N LYS A 20 7.92 -16.54 0.31
CA LYS A 20 7.76 -16.96 1.71
C LYS A 20 8.79 -16.25 2.60
N LYS A 21 8.36 -15.79 3.78
CA LYS A 21 9.21 -15.17 4.81
C LYS A 21 10.02 -13.96 4.29
N SER A 22 9.42 -13.19 3.39
CA SER A 22 10.01 -11.97 2.80
C SER A 22 11.40 -12.22 2.16
N LEU A 23 11.55 -13.38 1.51
CA LEU A 23 12.78 -13.75 0.80
C LEU A 23 12.99 -12.90 -0.47
N GLU A 24 11.90 -12.33 -1.02
CA GLU A 24 11.95 -11.43 -2.18
C GLU A 24 12.76 -10.17 -1.92
N ILE A 25 12.96 -9.75 -0.66
CA ILE A 25 13.83 -8.63 -0.31
C ILE A 25 15.24 -8.80 -0.91
N ARG A 26 15.79 -10.03 -0.89
CA ARG A 26 17.11 -10.31 -1.49
C ARG A 26 17.10 -10.22 -3.01
N ASP A 27 15.95 -10.43 -3.63
CA ASP A 27 15.83 -10.34 -5.07
C ASP A 27 15.87 -8.87 -5.54
N TYR A 28 15.54 -7.90 -4.67
CA TYR A 28 15.75 -6.47 -4.94
C TYR A 28 17.24 -6.07 -4.96
N ASP A 29 18.11 -6.80 -4.26
CA ASP A 29 19.55 -6.52 -4.22
C ASP A 29 20.23 -6.83 -5.56
N ILE A 30 19.72 -7.84 -6.27
CA ILE A 30 20.20 -8.27 -7.58
C ILE A 30 19.31 -7.77 -8.73
N LEU A 31 18.30 -6.94 -8.42
CA LEU A 31 17.41 -6.39 -9.42
C LEU A 31 18.17 -5.38 -10.26
N ASP A 32 18.19 -5.59 -11.58
CA ASP A 32 18.66 -4.57 -12.52
C ASP A 32 17.68 -3.39 -12.54
N LYS A 33 17.94 -2.41 -11.67
CA LYS A 33 17.16 -1.17 -11.57
C LYS A 33 17.37 -0.28 -12.79
N LYS A 34 18.54 -0.32 -13.44
CA LYS A 34 18.86 0.56 -14.57
C LYS A 34 17.88 0.34 -15.71
N ASN A 35 17.65 -0.92 -16.08
CA ASN A 35 16.67 -1.25 -17.12
C ASN A 35 15.23 -0.80 -16.76
N LEU A 36 14.87 -0.81 -15.48
CA LEU A 36 13.54 -0.38 -15.01
C LEU A 36 13.40 1.15 -14.94
N GLU A 37 14.46 1.83 -14.51
CA GLU A 37 14.52 3.28 -14.31
C GLU A 37 14.64 4.01 -15.65
N ASP A 38 15.47 3.51 -16.57
CA ASP A 38 15.70 4.08 -17.90
C ASP A 38 14.51 3.88 -18.87
N GLU A 39 13.57 2.98 -18.57
CA GLU A 39 12.39 2.74 -19.42
C GLU A 39 11.53 4.00 -19.57
N GLU A 40 11.18 4.38 -20.79
CA GLU A 40 10.40 5.59 -21.06
C GLU A 40 8.89 5.40 -20.81
N GLY A 41 8.20 6.51 -20.55
CA GLY A 41 6.74 6.56 -20.40
C GLY A 41 6.24 6.29 -18.98
N ASN A 42 4.92 6.21 -18.87
CA ASN A 42 4.20 6.12 -17.60
C ASN A 42 4.22 4.68 -17.07
N LYS A 43 4.87 4.48 -15.92
CA LYS A 43 5.12 3.15 -15.34
C LYS A 43 4.52 2.99 -13.95
N ILE A 44 4.00 1.80 -13.67
CA ILE A 44 3.50 1.37 -12.36
C ILE A 44 4.33 0.17 -11.87
N PHE A 45 4.78 0.24 -10.62
CA PHE A 45 5.52 -0.84 -9.97
C PHE A 45 4.64 -1.56 -8.94
N VAL A 46 4.51 -2.88 -9.07
CA VAL A 46 3.76 -3.72 -8.12
C VAL A 46 4.73 -4.38 -7.14
N LEU A 47 4.43 -4.28 -5.85
CA LEU A 47 5.23 -4.89 -4.79
C LEU A 47 4.34 -5.57 -3.76
N HIS A 48 4.83 -6.63 -3.15
CA HIS A 48 4.16 -7.32 -2.06
C HIS A 48 5.17 -7.56 -0.93
N THR A 49 5.67 -6.45 -0.39
CA THR A 49 6.68 -6.39 0.68
C THR A 49 6.42 -5.16 1.54
N MET A 50 6.77 -5.24 2.83
CA MET A 50 6.71 -4.11 3.74
C MET A 50 7.92 -3.19 3.58
N LEU A 51 7.67 -1.88 3.41
CA LEU A 51 8.72 -0.86 3.49
C LEU A 51 8.96 -0.46 4.95
N SER A 52 10.22 -0.34 5.32
CA SER A 52 10.65 -0.07 6.71
C SER A 52 10.16 1.30 7.19
N GLU A 53 10.10 2.27 6.29
CA GLU A 53 9.64 3.64 6.54
C GLU A 53 8.13 3.73 6.76
N LEU A 54 7.38 2.71 6.32
CA LEU A 54 5.92 2.62 6.43
C LEU A 54 5.49 1.54 7.43
N LYS A 55 6.46 0.97 8.16
CA LYS A 55 6.27 -0.15 9.09
C LYS A 55 5.48 0.31 10.33
N PRO A 56 4.26 -0.22 10.53
CA PRO A 56 3.50 0.07 11.75
C PRO A 56 4.21 -0.46 12.99
N LYS A 57 3.99 0.19 14.15
CA LYS A 57 4.65 -0.18 15.42
C LYS A 57 4.35 -1.61 15.83
N GLU A 58 3.14 -2.08 15.51
CA GLU A 58 2.64 -3.42 15.80
C GLU A 58 3.43 -4.50 15.05
N TYR A 59 4.07 -4.15 13.93
CA TYR A 59 4.82 -5.08 13.08
C TYR A 59 6.34 -4.92 13.20
N LYS A 60 6.85 -4.31 14.29
CA LYS A 60 8.28 -4.01 14.49
C LYS A 60 9.23 -5.20 14.24
N ASP A 61 8.78 -6.43 14.50
CA ASP A 61 9.58 -7.66 14.38
C ASP A 61 9.45 -8.34 13.01
N MET A 62 8.50 -7.91 12.15
CA MET A 62 8.36 -8.44 10.80
C MET A 62 9.49 -7.93 9.88
N LYS A 63 9.95 -8.78 8.98
CA LYS A 63 11.00 -8.42 8.03
C LYS A 63 10.48 -7.38 7.03
N SER A 64 11.25 -6.31 6.83
CA SER A 64 10.97 -5.23 5.89
C SER A 64 12.20 -4.90 5.05
N GLY A 65 11.99 -4.25 3.91
CA GLY A 65 13.05 -3.66 3.10
C GLY A 65 13.04 -2.12 3.20
N PRO A 66 14.15 -1.43 2.95
CA PRO A 66 14.14 0.04 2.87
C PRO A 66 13.49 0.48 1.56
N LYS A 67 12.86 1.66 1.51
CA LYS A 67 12.26 2.19 0.28
C LYS A 67 13.30 2.38 -0.84
N SER A 68 14.58 2.57 -0.48
CA SER A 68 15.70 2.69 -1.43
C SER A 68 15.93 1.42 -2.26
N MET A 69 15.33 0.28 -1.88
CA MET A 69 15.37 -0.94 -2.68
C MET A 69 14.49 -0.84 -3.94
N LEU A 70 13.48 0.04 -3.95
CA LEU A 70 12.57 0.18 -5.08
C LEU A 70 13.24 0.91 -6.25
N PRO A 71 12.96 0.52 -7.51
CA PRO A 71 13.40 1.29 -8.67
C PRO A 71 12.67 2.63 -8.70
N LYS A 72 13.35 3.70 -9.13
CA LYS A 72 12.81 5.06 -9.19
C LYS A 72 12.07 5.34 -10.51
N GLY A 73 11.44 6.51 -10.60
CA GLY A 73 10.83 7.00 -11.85
C GLY A 73 9.47 6.38 -12.20
N PHE A 74 8.86 5.63 -11.28
CA PHE A 74 7.48 5.16 -11.43
C PHE A 74 6.49 6.22 -10.94
N LEU A 75 5.33 6.28 -11.60
CA LEU A 75 4.22 7.16 -11.20
C LEU A 75 3.57 6.68 -9.90
N TYR A 76 3.47 5.36 -9.75
CA TYR A 76 2.70 4.71 -8.70
C TYR A 76 3.36 3.39 -8.29
N TYR A 77 3.36 3.13 -6.99
CA TYR A 77 3.83 1.87 -6.41
C TYR A 77 2.66 1.18 -5.71
N ALA A 78 2.15 0.13 -6.33
CA ALA A 78 1.01 -0.66 -5.88
C ALA A 78 1.47 -1.68 -4.82
N GLY A 79 1.33 -1.32 -3.54
CA GLY A 79 1.76 -2.13 -2.41
C GLY A 79 0.71 -3.15 -1.95
N GLY A 80 1.13 -4.39 -1.75
CA GLY A 80 0.42 -5.43 -1.00
C GLY A 80 1.21 -5.86 0.25
N HIS A 81 0.75 -6.88 0.97
CA HIS A 81 1.30 -7.40 2.25
C HIS A 81 0.76 -6.71 3.52
N LEU A 82 0.70 -5.39 3.54
CA LEU A 82 0.14 -4.66 4.68
C LEU A 82 -1.39 -4.73 4.66
N HIS A 83 -1.98 -5.17 5.77
CA HIS A 83 -3.45 -5.17 5.94
C HIS A 83 -4.00 -3.79 6.33
N LYS A 84 -3.12 -2.87 6.73
CA LYS A 84 -3.43 -1.46 7.01
C LYS A 84 -3.40 -0.64 5.72
N THR A 85 -4.37 0.26 5.55
CA THR A 85 -4.36 1.24 4.45
C THR A 85 -3.28 2.30 4.70
N ILE A 86 -2.44 2.54 3.71
CA ILE A 86 -1.39 3.56 3.72
C ILE A 86 -1.43 4.33 2.38
N PRO A 87 -1.41 5.66 2.39
CA PRO A 87 -1.43 6.53 3.57
C PRO A 87 -2.79 6.50 4.29
N GLU A 88 -2.79 6.77 5.60
CA GLU A 88 -4.00 6.65 6.45
C GLU A 88 -5.12 7.58 6.00
N GLN A 89 -4.75 8.73 5.44
CA GLN A 89 -5.65 9.75 4.86
C GLN A 89 -6.55 9.20 3.76
N LEU A 90 -6.21 8.06 3.14
CA LEU A 90 -7.08 7.40 2.17
C LEU A 90 -8.41 6.93 2.78
N ARG A 91 -8.45 6.61 4.08
CA ARG A 91 -9.69 6.11 4.72
C ARG A 91 -10.59 7.23 5.23
N GLU A 92 -10.15 8.48 5.19
CA GLU A 92 -10.97 9.63 5.55
C GLU A 92 -12.10 9.81 4.52
N GLU A 93 -13.31 10.05 4.99
CA GLU A 93 -14.49 10.15 4.12
C GLU A 93 -14.36 11.32 3.13
N SER A 94 -14.71 11.09 1.87
CA SER A 94 -14.60 12.05 0.76
C SER A 94 -13.18 12.45 0.32
N ASN A 95 -12.11 11.84 0.86
CA ASN A 95 -10.76 12.17 0.43
C ASN A 95 -10.44 11.60 -0.97
N ILE A 96 -9.88 12.47 -1.80
CA ILE A 96 -9.12 12.11 -2.99
C ILE A 96 -7.65 12.37 -2.66
N TYR A 97 -6.85 11.32 -2.65
CA TYR A 97 -5.42 11.45 -2.44
C TYR A 97 -4.71 11.70 -3.77
N THR A 98 -4.11 12.87 -3.93
CA THR A 98 -3.42 13.26 -5.17
C THR A 98 -1.93 12.94 -5.07
N ILE A 99 -1.42 12.28 -6.11
CA ILE A 99 -0.03 11.95 -6.32
C ILE A 99 0.43 12.73 -7.54
N SER A 100 1.33 13.69 -7.33
CA SER A 100 1.91 14.46 -8.43
C SER A 100 3.23 13.85 -8.92
N ASN A 101 3.65 14.19 -10.13
CA ASN A 101 4.87 13.65 -10.74
C ASN A 101 6.15 13.93 -9.94
N ASP A 102 6.22 15.08 -9.27
CA ASP A 102 7.32 15.50 -8.41
C ASP A 102 7.20 14.99 -6.96
N SER A 103 6.14 14.25 -6.65
CA SER A 103 5.92 13.73 -5.30
C SER A 103 7.03 12.78 -4.86
N GLU A 104 7.43 12.93 -3.59
CA GLU A 104 8.31 11.99 -2.89
C GLU A 104 7.82 10.54 -3.01
N LEU A 105 8.76 9.59 -3.04
CA LEU A 105 8.46 8.16 -3.17
C LEU A 105 7.39 7.69 -2.16
N ASN A 106 7.45 8.16 -0.91
CA ASN A 106 6.50 7.77 0.13
C ASN A 106 5.05 8.18 -0.19
N LYS A 107 4.84 9.25 -0.97
CA LYS A 107 3.50 9.65 -1.42
C LYS A 107 3.02 8.80 -2.60
N LYS A 108 3.93 8.23 -3.38
CA LYS A 108 3.61 7.38 -4.55
C LYS A 108 3.34 5.93 -4.17
N VAL A 109 3.67 5.50 -2.95
CA VAL A 109 3.45 4.14 -2.46
C VAL A 109 2.12 4.05 -1.74
N ILE A 110 1.21 3.27 -2.33
CA ILE A 110 -0.13 3.06 -1.79
C ILE A 110 -0.32 1.60 -1.42
N TYR A 111 -0.72 1.37 -0.17
CA TYR A 111 -1.24 0.09 0.30
C TYR A 111 -2.74 0.25 0.54
N PRO A 112 -3.63 -0.39 -0.23
CA PRO A 112 -5.07 -0.31 0.05
C PRO A 112 -5.43 -0.98 1.38
N GLY A 113 -4.60 -1.91 1.87
CA GLY A 113 -4.92 -2.75 3.01
C GLY A 113 -5.56 -4.07 2.57
N SER A 114 -6.08 -4.83 3.54
CA SER A 114 -6.83 -6.05 3.27
C SER A 114 -8.24 -5.74 2.75
N ILE A 115 -8.78 -6.59 1.88
CA ILE A 115 -10.19 -6.50 1.44
C ILE A 115 -11.18 -6.81 2.58
N TYR A 116 -10.73 -7.53 3.61
CA TYR A 116 -11.47 -7.79 4.84
C TYR A 116 -10.48 -8.08 5.99
N PRO A 117 -10.73 -7.57 7.21
CA PRO A 117 -9.92 -7.92 8.37
C PRO A 117 -9.85 -9.43 8.62
N THR A 118 -8.66 -9.96 8.86
CA THR A 118 -8.40 -11.41 8.88
C THR A 118 -8.27 -12.00 10.27
N ASN A 119 -8.25 -11.17 11.30
CA ASN A 119 -8.18 -11.58 12.70
C ASN A 119 -8.92 -10.55 13.59
N PHE A 120 -9.12 -10.88 14.87
CA PHE A 120 -9.87 -10.03 15.80
C PHE A 120 -9.24 -8.66 16.04
N LEU A 121 -7.90 -8.58 16.06
CA LEU A 121 -7.20 -7.31 16.21
C LEU A 121 -7.47 -6.39 15.02
N GLU A 122 -7.39 -6.91 13.80
CA GLU A 122 -7.72 -6.16 12.58
C GLU A 122 -9.19 -5.79 12.51
N LEU A 123 -10.09 -6.66 12.97
CA LEU A 123 -11.52 -6.36 13.05
C LEU A 123 -11.78 -5.18 13.98
N GLU A 124 -11.13 -5.17 15.15
CA GLU A 124 -11.23 -4.09 16.12
C GLU A 124 -10.65 -2.78 15.59
N GLN A 125 -9.47 -2.84 14.94
CA GLN A 125 -8.73 -1.67 14.47
C GLN A 125 -9.29 -1.07 13.18
N PHE A 126 -9.63 -1.90 12.21
CA PHE A 126 -9.97 -1.44 10.85
C PHE A 126 -11.47 -1.53 10.57
N GLN A 127 -12.19 -2.45 11.20
CA GLN A 127 -13.64 -2.71 11.07
C GLN A 127 -14.13 -3.14 9.67
N TYR A 128 -13.51 -2.67 8.61
CA TYR A 128 -13.82 -2.97 7.22
C TYR A 128 -12.54 -2.94 6.37
N GLY A 129 -12.54 -3.67 5.27
CA GLY A 129 -11.48 -3.58 4.26
C GLY A 129 -11.85 -2.62 3.14
N GLY A 130 -11.12 -2.70 2.03
CA GLY A 130 -11.42 -1.90 0.85
C GLY A 130 -10.39 -2.04 -0.25
N PHE A 131 -10.55 -1.21 -1.27
CA PHE A 131 -9.64 -1.14 -2.41
C PHE A 131 -9.52 0.31 -2.89
N CYS A 132 -8.50 0.60 -3.69
CA CYS A 132 -8.32 1.91 -4.29
C CYS A 132 -8.71 1.87 -5.77
N ILE A 133 -9.40 2.91 -6.22
CA ILE A 133 -9.52 3.28 -7.64
C ILE A 133 -8.51 4.37 -7.88
N VAL A 134 -7.61 4.15 -8.84
CA VAL A 134 -6.61 5.13 -9.28
C VAL A 134 -7.01 5.63 -10.66
N SER A 135 -7.14 6.95 -10.80
CA SER A 135 -7.44 7.63 -12.06
C SER A 135 -6.48 8.79 -12.28
N GLY A 136 -6.31 9.27 -13.51
CA GLY A 136 -5.49 10.45 -13.78
C GLY A 136 -4.41 10.23 -14.83
N GLY A 137 -3.40 11.11 -14.77
CA GLY A 137 -2.59 11.64 -15.86
C GLY A 137 -1.96 10.63 -16.80
N MET A 138 -2.57 10.51 -17.97
CA MET A 138 -1.90 10.14 -19.22
C MET A 138 -1.09 11.32 -19.80
N THR A 139 -1.51 12.56 -19.52
CA THR A 139 -0.94 13.82 -20.04
C THR A 139 -0.57 14.83 -18.95
N ASP A 140 -1.34 14.88 -17.86
CA ASP A 140 -1.24 15.96 -16.86
C ASP A 140 -0.39 15.59 -15.63
N GLY A 141 0.15 14.36 -15.60
CA GLY A 141 1.11 13.89 -14.60
C GLY A 141 0.57 13.46 -13.24
N ASP A 142 -0.60 13.93 -12.85
CA ASP A 142 -1.15 13.68 -11.51
C ASP A 142 -2.11 12.48 -11.47
N LEU A 143 -1.96 11.62 -10.46
CA LEU A 143 -2.89 10.53 -10.16
C LEU A 143 -3.77 10.89 -8.97
N HIS A 144 -5.03 10.50 -9.05
CA HIS A 144 -6.04 10.61 -8.01
C HIS A 144 -6.37 9.22 -7.50
N VAL A 145 -6.19 9.02 -6.20
CA VAL A 145 -6.44 7.75 -5.53
C VAL A 145 -7.67 7.92 -4.65
N LYS A 146 -8.73 7.17 -4.97
CA LYS A 146 -9.97 7.10 -4.19
C LYS A 146 -10.08 5.74 -3.52
N TYR A 147 -10.17 5.71 -2.20
CA TYR A 147 -10.45 4.49 -1.46
C TYR A 147 -11.95 4.18 -1.47
N ILE A 148 -12.30 2.92 -1.71
CA ILE A 148 -13.66 2.39 -1.71
C ILE A 148 -13.77 1.40 -0.54
N PRO A 149 -14.49 1.77 0.54
CA PRO A 149 -14.65 0.88 1.70
C PRO A 149 -15.59 -0.28 1.38
N LEU A 150 -15.25 -1.47 1.87
CA LEU A 150 -16.06 -2.68 1.77
C LEU A 150 -16.65 -3.03 3.14
N LYS A 151 -17.79 -2.41 3.47
CA LYS A 151 -18.52 -2.62 4.73
C LYS A 151 -19.48 -3.82 4.60
N ILE A 152 -18.93 -5.03 4.54
CA ILE A 152 -19.71 -6.28 4.34
C ILE A 152 -20.66 -6.55 5.51
N LYS A 153 -20.22 -6.27 6.73
CA LYS A 153 -21.02 -6.36 7.96
C LYS A 153 -20.70 -5.18 8.86
N GLU A 154 -21.70 -4.75 9.62
CA GLU A 154 -21.51 -3.78 10.69
C GLU A 154 -20.69 -4.42 11.82
N ILE A 155 -19.68 -3.69 12.30
CA ILE A 155 -18.81 -4.11 13.41
C ILE A 155 -18.98 -3.12 14.55
N VAL A 156 -19.36 -3.63 15.72
CA VAL A 156 -19.47 -2.86 16.96
C VAL A 156 -18.35 -3.27 17.88
N SER A 157 -17.43 -2.35 18.18
CA SER A 157 -16.35 -2.55 19.14
C SER A 157 -16.75 -1.95 20.49
N LEU A 158 -16.79 -2.76 21.54
CA LEU A 158 -17.10 -2.31 22.90
C LEU A 158 -15.83 -2.33 23.75
N PHE A 159 -15.41 -1.17 24.24
CA PHE A 159 -14.27 -1.05 25.14
C PHE A 159 -14.74 -0.82 26.57
N PHE A 160 -14.35 -1.73 27.48
CA PHE A 160 -14.67 -1.63 28.90
C PHE A 160 -13.40 -1.36 29.69
N ASP A 161 -13.27 -0.16 30.27
CA ASP A 161 -12.23 0.13 31.24
C ASP A 161 -12.74 -0.13 32.67
N ALA A 162 -11.98 -0.90 33.43
CA ALA A 162 -12.23 -1.20 34.84
C ALA A 162 -11.30 -0.41 35.78
N LYS A 163 -10.48 0.53 35.25
CA LYS A 163 -9.73 1.46 36.09
C LYS A 163 -10.70 2.19 37.03
N ASN A 164 -10.35 2.18 38.32
CA ASN A 164 -11.14 2.73 39.42
C ASN A 164 -12.48 2.03 39.73
N LYS A 165 -12.68 0.79 39.28
CA LYS A 165 -13.81 -0.04 39.73
C LYS A 165 -13.32 -1.06 40.76
N SER A 166 -13.90 -1.05 41.97
CA SER A 166 -13.69 -2.09 42.98
C SER A 166 -14.70 -3.22 42.75
N ALA A 167 -14.30 -4.47 42.98
CA ALA A 167 -15.26 -5.56 43.11
C ALA A 167 -16.11 -5.27 44.36
N VAL A 168 -17.40 -5.01 44.16
CA VAL A 168 -18.34 -4.89 45.27
C VAL A 168 -18.64 -6.32 45.71
N ASN A 169 -18.08 -6.73 46.84
CA ASN A 169 -18.44 -7.98 47.53
C ASN A 169 -19.75 -7.79 48.29
#